data_AF-A0A520I1X7-F1
#
_entry.id   AF-A0A520I1X7-F1
#
_cell.length_a   1.000
_cell.length_b   1.000
_cell.length_c   1.000
_cell.angle_alpha   90.00
_cell.angle_beta   90.00
_cell.angle_gamma   90.00
#
_symmetry.space_group_name_H-M   'P 1'
#
loop_
_entity.id
_entity.type
_entity.pdbx_description
1 polymer ?
#
loop_
_entity_poly.entity_id
_entity_poly.type
_entity_poly.pdbx_seq_one_letter_code
_entity_poly.pdbx_strand_id
1 'polypeptide(L)'
;MHFDIDMICRRIEEIGIGEMELSQDAAREVAFHMTDWLSDLSAFYDFCVAPQRLPDKEVNIMLLAFLFHVPNHVAAAAKLYADMPVTNIFDVGATTAKGEP
;
A
#
# COMPACT_ATOMS: atom_id res chain seq x y z
N MET A 1 8.90 -5.85 -12.45
CA MET A 1 7.95 -6.96 -12.17
C MET A 1 6.68 -6.77 -13.01
N HIS A 2 5.87 -7.80 -13.29
CA HIS A 2 4.56 -7.63 -13.94
C HIS A 2 3.47 -8.27 -13.08
N PHE A 3 2.40 -7.51 -12.81
CA PHE A 3 1.27 -7.93 -12.00
C PHE A 3 0.01 -8.01 -12.86
N ASP A 4 -0.72 -9.11 -12.75
CA ASP A 4 -2.09 -9.21 -13.25
C ASP A 4 -3.03 -8.56 -12.21
N ILE A 5 -3.16 -7.22 -12.31
CA ILE A 5 -3.91 -6.42 -11.33
C ILE A 5 -5.37 -6.89 -11.25
N ASP A 6 -6.00 -7.19 -12.38
CA ASP A 6 -7.40 -7.61 -12.42
C ASP A 6 -7.61 -8.96 -11.71
N MET A 7 -6.68 -9.91 -11.88
CA MET A 7 -6.73 -11.18 -11.15
C MET A 7 -6.47 -10.97 -9.66
N ILE A 8 -5.50 -10.13 -9.29
CA ILE A 8 -5.16 -9.86 -7.89
C ILE A 8 -6.34 -9.18 -7.18
N CYS A 9 -6.94 -8.13 -7.77
CA CYS A 9 -8.11 -7.46 -7.23
C CYS A 9 -9.24 -8.45 -6.96
N ARG A 10 -9.64 -9.22 -7.98
CA ARG A 10 -10.70 -10.24 -7.86
C ARG A 10 -10.40 -11.22 -6.73
N ARG A 11 -9.15 -11.68 -6.63
CA ARG A 11 -8.79 -12.64 -5.60
C ARG A 11 -8.86 -12.06 -4.18
N ILE A 12 -8.46 -10.80 -4.01
CA ILE A 12 -8.58 -10.10 -2.72
C ILE A 12 -10.05 -9.90 -2.36
N GLU A 13 -10.90 -9.51 -3.31
CA GLU A 13 -12.35 -9.37 -3.09
C GLU A 13 -12.98 -10.69 -2.64
N GLU A 14 -12.71 -11.79 -3.35
CA GLU A 14 -13.22 -13.14 -3.01
C GLU A 14 -12.83 -13.55 -1.59
N ILE A 15 -11.57 -13.32 -1.19
CA ILE A 15 -11.08 -13.66 0.14
C ILE A 15 -11.73 -12.76 1.19
N GLY A 16 -11.86 -11.45 0.92
CA GLY A 16 -12.51 -10.51 1.85
C GLY A 16 -13.96 -10.89 2.13
N ILE A 17 -14.70 -11.33 1.12
CA ILE A 17 -16.08 -11.81 1.28
C ILE A 17 -16.11 -13.17 2.00
N GLY A 18 -15.26 -14.11 1.60
CA GLY A 18 -15.32 -15.49 2.08
C GLY A 18 -14.76 -15.71 3.48
N GLU A 19 -13.63 -15.08 3.81
CA GLU A 19 -12.89 -15.34 5.05
C GLU A 19 -13.12 -14.25 6.11
N MET A 20 -13.39 -13.01 5.68
CA MET A 20 -13.58 -11.86 6.58
C MET A 20 -15.04 -11.38 6.63
N GLU A 21 -15.94 -12.04 5.89
CA GLU A 21 -17.37 -11.70 5.81
C GLU A 21 -17.64 -10.23 5.46
N LEU A 22 -16.73 -9.61 4.68
CA LEU A 22 -16.89 -8.23 4.25
C LEU A 22 -18.08 -8.08 3.31
N SER A 23 -18.71 -6.90 3.35
CA SER A 23 -19.64 -6.52 2.28
C SER A 23 -18.89 -6.43 0.95
N GLN A 24 -19.62 -6.57 -0.16
CA GLN A 24 -19.03 -6.46 -1.50
C GLN A 24 -18.30 -5.12 -1.70
N ASP A 25 -18.88 -4.02 -1.22
CA ASP A 25 -18.27 -2.70 -1.31
C ASP A 25 -16.98 -2.61 -0.48
N ALA A 26 -16.99 -3.11 0.76
CA ALA A 26 -15.79 -3.10 1.61
C ALA A 26 -14.67 -3.97 1.03
N ALA A 27 -15.01 -5.16 0.50
CA ALA A 27 -14.05 -6.05 -0.15
C ALA A 27 -13.41 -5.39 -1.38
N ARG A 28 -14.21 -4.67 -2.19
CA ARG A 28 -13.73 -3.90 -3.34
C ARG A 28 -12.81 -2.75 -2.96
N GLU A 29 -13.15 -2.00 -1.91
CA GLU A 29 -12.30 -0.93 -1.41
C GLU A 29 -10.96 -1.46 -0.87
N VAL A 30 -10.97 -2.60 -0.17
CA VAL A 30 -9.72 -3.28 0.25
C VAL A 30 -8.90 -3.67 -0.97
N ALA A 31 -9.50 -4.30 -1.98
CA ALA A 31 -8.78 -4.71 -3.19
C ALA A 31 -8.18 -3.52 -3.94
N PHE A 32 -8.91 -2.42 -4.07
CA PHE A 32 -8.39 -1.17 -4.63
C PHE A 32 -7.17 -0.69 -3.85
N HIS A 33 -7.29 -0.51 -2.54
CA HIS A 33 -6.19 -0.03 -1.71
C HIS A 33 -4.98 -0.99 -1.71
N MET A 34 -5.19 -2.29 -1.84
CA MET A 34 -4.09 -3.26 -1.89
C MET A 34 -3.39 -3.35 -3.25
N THR A 35 -3.94 -2.76 -4.31
CA THR A 35 -3.40 -2.90 -5.67
C THR A 35 -2.97 -1.61 -6.35
N ASP A 36 -3.51 -0.46 -5.92
CA ASP A 36 -3.26 0.84 -6.57
C ASP A 36 -1.77 1.24 -6.57
N TRP A 37 -0.99 0.72 -5.61
CA TRP A 37 0.44 1.00 -5.44
C TRP A 37 1.38 -0.10 -5.98
N LEU A 38 0.89 -1.06 -6.77
CA LEU A 38 1.73 -2.15 -7.29
C LEU A 38 2.83 -1.66 -8.25
N SER A 39 2.63 -0.52 -8.92
CA SER A 39 3.68 0.12 -9.72
C SER A 39 4.81 0.67 -8.84
N ASP A 40 4.49 1.31 -7.71
CA ASP A 40 5.45 1.75 -6.70
C ASP A 40 6.24 0.57 -6.13
N LEU A 41 5.55 -0.54 -5.83
CA LEU A 41 6.19 -1.79 -5.40
C LEU A 41 7.17 -2.32 -6.44
N SER A 42 6.79 -2.37 -7.72
CA SER A 42 7.70 -2.83 -8.76
C SER A 42 8.93 -1.93 -8.85
N ALA A 43 8.76 -0.61 -8.81
CA ALA A 43 9.88 0.33 -8.88
C ALA A 43 10.83 0.19 -7.69
N PHE A 44 10.29 0.08 -6.47
CA PHE A 44 11.09 -0.13 -5.27
C PHE A 44 11.82 -1.49 -5.29
N TYR A 45 11.13 -2.56 -5.71
CA TYR A 45 11.73 -3.88 -5.90
C TYR A 45 12.90 -3.83 -6.89
N ASP A 46 12.69 -3.21 -8.07
CA ASP A 46 13.73 -3.12 -9.10
C ASP A 46 14.96 -2.34 -8.59
N PHE A 47 14.75 -1.30 -7.78
CA PHE A 47 15.83 -0.61 -7.05
C PHE A 47 16.54 -1.53 -6.04
N CYS A 48 15.80 -2.26 -5.19
CA CYS A 48 16.38 -3.17 -4.21
C CYS A 48 17.23 -4.28 -4.85
N VAL A 49 16.83 -4.78 -6.02
CA VAL A 49 17.57 -5.81 -6.76
C VAL A 49 18.87 -5.26 -7.36
N ALA A 50 18.89 -4.00 -7.77
CA ALA A 50 20.03 -3.40 -8.46
C ALA A 50 20.19 -1.90 -8.13
N PRO A 51 20.63 -1.56 -6.91
CA PRO A 51 20.58 -0.18 -6.40
C PRO A 51 21.48 0.80 -7.15
N GLN A 52 22.47 0.30 -7.90
CA GLN A 52 23.40 1.12 -8.69
C GLN A 52 22.89 1.50 -10.08
N ARG A 53 21.69 1.02 -10.49
CA ARG A 53 21.17 1.23 -11.85
C ARG A 53 20.47 2.58 -12.04
N LEU A 54 19.87 3.11 -10.97
CA LEU A 54 19.12 4.36 -11.03
C LEU A 54 19.99 5.52 -10.53
N PRO A 55 19.97 6.68 -11.20
CA PRO A 55 20.56 7.90 -10.68
C PRO A 55 19.91 8.32 -9.35
N ASP A 56 20.67 8.94 -8.45
CA ASP A 56 20.20 9.39 -7.12
C ASP A 56 18.88 10.18 -7.17
N LYS A 57 18.72 11.04 -8.19
CA LYS A 57 17.50 11.83 -8.37
C LYS A 57 16.26 10.95 -8.64
N GLU A 58 16.40 9.91 -9.44
CA GLU A 58 15.32 8.97 -9.74
C GLU A 58 15.00 8.10 -8.53
N VAL A 59 16.03 7.66 -7.79
CA VAL A 59 15.85 6.96 -6.50
C VAL A 59 15.07 7.83 -5.53
N ASN A 60 15.43 9.11 -5.37
CA ASN A 60 14.71 10.01 -4.49
C ASN A 60 13.23 10.20 -4.91
N ILE A 61 12.94 10.34 -6.20
CA ILE A 61 11.56 10.44 -6.70
C ILE A 61 10.77 9.17 -6.39
N MET A 62 11.36 8.01 -6.63
CA MET A 62 10.76 6.71 -6.33
C MET A 62 10.48 6.55 -4.83
N LEU A 63 11.45 6.90 -3.97
CA LEU A 63 11.27 6.83 -2.51
C LEU A 63 10.13 7.73 -2.04
N LEU A 64 10.05 8.97 -2.55
CA LEU A 64 8.96 9.88 -2.19
C LEU A 64 7.60 9.37 -2.67
N ALA A 65 7.51 8.85 -3.90
CA ALA A 65 6.28 8.27 -4.42
C ALA A 65 5.81 7.10 -3.53
N PHE A 66 6.71 6.16 -3.24
CA PHE A 66 6.41 5.01 -2.38
C PHE A 66 5.97 5.45 -0.98
N LEU A 67 6.73 6.36 -0.33
CA LEU A 67 6.48 6.78 1.06
C LEU A 67 5.23 7.64 1.24
N PHE A 68 4.78 8.38 0.22
CA PHE A 68 3.54 9.16 0.31
C PHE A 68 2.31 8.39 -0.15
N HIS A 69 2.47 7.45 -1.08
CA HIS A 69 1.35 6.70 -1.64
C HIS A 69 1.03 5.46 -0.81
N VAL A 70 2.00 4.56 -0.67
CA VAL A 70 1.80 3.21 -0.11
C VAL A 70 1.26 3.24 1.33
N PRO A 71 1.81 4.01 2.29
CA PRO A 71 1.36 3.91 3.67
C PRO A 71 -0.11 4.29 3.85
N ASN A 72 -0.61 5.27 3.10
CA ASN A 72 -2.02 5.68 3.17
C ASN A 72 -2.96 4.56 2.70
N HIS A 73 -2.62 3.91 1.58
CA HIS A 73 -3.40 2.79 1.05
C HIS A 73 -3.36 1.57 1.97
N VAL A 74 -2.17 1.21 2.47
CA VAL A 74 -2.03 0.08 3.40
C VAL A 74 -2.75 0.36 4.72
N ALA A 75 -2.72 1.60 5.23
CA ALA A 75 -3.47 1.98 6.43
C ALA A 75 -4.99 1.87 6.23
N ALA A 76 -5.51 2.35 5.09
CA ALA A 76 -6.91 2.22 4.75
C ALA A 76 -7.33 0.75 4.63
N ALA A 77 -6.56 -0.08 3.92
CA ALA A 77 -6.80 -1.51 3.79
C ALA A 77 -6.78 -2.23 5.15
N ALA A 78 -5.82 -1.93 6.02
CA ALA A 78 -5.75 -2.53 7.36
C ALA A 78 -6.99 -2.21 8.20
N LYS A 79 -7.49 -0.97 8.13
CA LYS A 79 -8.71 -0.56 8.81
C LYS A 79 -9.94 -1.27 8.24
N LEU A 80 -10.07 -1.34 6.92
CA LEU A 80 -11.23 -1.94 6.27
C LEU A 80 -11.27 -3.47 6.38
N TYR A 81 -10.11 -4.12 6.31
CA TYR A 81 -10.02 -5.59 6.26
C TYR A 81 -9.98 -6.23 7.65
N ALA A 82 -9.26 -5.63 8.60
CA ALA A 82 -9.00 -6.23 9.91
C ALA A 82 -9.47 -5.37 11.10
N ASP A 83 -10.13 -4.23 10.84
CA ASP A 83 -10.49 -3.23 11.85
C ASP A 83 -9.28 -2.73 12.69
N MET A 84 -8.06 -2.87 12.17
CA MET A 84 -6.83 -2.55 12.88
C MET A 84 -6.37 -1.12 12.59
N PRO A 85 -6.25 -0.24 13.60
CA PRO A 85 -5.67 1.08 13.40
C PRO A 85 -4.15 0.98 13.17
N VAL A 86 -3.62 1.82 12.30
CA VAL A 86 -2.17 2.06 12.22
C VAL A 86 -1.75 2.92 13.41
N THR A 87 -0.72 2.49 14.13
CA THR A 87 -0.20 3.16 15.33
C THR A 87 1.23 3.62 15.13
N ASN A 88 1.63 4.69 15.83
CA ASN A 88 2.98 5.24 15.79
C ASN A 88 3.96 4.40 16.64
N ILE A 89 4.24 3.16 16.22
CA ILE A 89 5.05 2.18 16.98
C ILE A 89 6.49 2.66 17.21
N PHE A 90 7.03 3.47 16.28
CA PHE A 90 8.42 3.94 16.34
C PHE A 90 8.59 5.33 16.95
N ASP A 91 7.52 5.92 17.49
CA ASP A 91 7.55 7.23 18.14
C ASP A 91 8.13 8.37 17.30
N VAL A 92 7.95 8.31 15.96
CA VAL A 92 8.43 9.34 15.03
C VAL A 92 7.34 10.31 14.56
N GLY A 93 6.12 10.19 15.09
CA GLY A 93 4.98 11.00 14.68
C GLY A 93 4.41 10.58 13.32
N ALA A 94 4.53 9.32 12.92
CA ALA A 94 4.10 8.86 11.60
C ALA A 94 2.58 8.92 11.37
N THR A 95 1.79 8.98 12.43
CA THR A 95 0.32 8.98 12.38
C THR A 95 -0.30 10.31 12.83
N THR A 96 0.50 11.33 13.10
CA THR A 96 -0.05 12.66 13.40
C THR A 96 -0.41 13.36 12.09
N ALA A 97 -1.61 13.94 12.03
CA ALA A 97 -1.92 14.87 10.96
C ALA A 97 -0.93 16.03 11.06
N LYS A 98 -0.37 16.51 9.94
CA LYS A 98 0.43 17.75 9.94
C LYS A 98 -0.38 18.85 10.64
N GLY A 99 0.07 19.29 11.81
CA GLY A 99 -0.45 20.49 12.45
C GLY A 99 -1.01 20.38 13.87
N GLU A 100 -0.78 19.29 14.61
CA GLU A 100 -0.94 19.35 16.07
C GLU A 100 0.43 19.51 16.75
N PRO A 101 0.57 20.53 17.64
CA PRO A 101 1.83 20.89 18.28
C PRO A 101 2.38 19.81 19.23
#